data_AF-A0A5J9V6T4-F1
#
_entry.id   AF-A0A5J9V6T4-F1
#
_cell.length_a   1.000
_cell.length_b   1.000
_cell.length_c   1.000
_cell.angle_alpha   90.00
_cell.angle_beta   90.00
_cell.angle_gamma   90.00
#
_symmetry.space_group_name_H-M   'P 1'
#
loop_
_entity.id
_entity.type
_entity.pdbx_description
1 polymer ?
#
loop_
_entity_poly.entity_id
_entity_poly.type
_entity_poly.pdbx_seq_one_letter_code
_entity_poly.pdbx_strand_id
1 'polypeptide(L)'
;MVYFASYVCSLQKTIDRYKTYTRENGSNKAVQQDMQQVKADALSLANKLEALENSKRKFLGENLEQCSVEELHSLQVKLEKSLHIIRGKKTQLFEQQIAKLKEKERTLLKENKELREKQLSLQQPLAAPALNCIPPQPRDIPGPSNDDTDVVTDLYIGLPGSERSSNRDSG
;
A
#
# COMPACT_ATOMS: atom_id res chain seq x y z
N MET A 1 47.04 -48.30 -36.71
CA MET A 1 47.37 -46.87 -36.87
C MET A 1 46.84 -46.26 -38.18
N VAL A 2 46.98 -46.92 -39.34
CA VAL A 2 46.59 -46.34 -40.66
C VAL A 2 45.08 -46.10 -40.84
N TYR A 3 44.23 -47.02 -40.36
CA TYR A 3 42.76 -46.88 -40.44
C TYR A 3 42.21 -45.70 -39.61
N PHE A 4 42.80 -45.46 -38.44
CA PHE A 4 42.41 -44.36 -37.56
C PHE A 4 42.73 -43.00 -38.19
N ALA A 5 43.93 -42.86 -38.78
CA ALA A 5 44.30 -41.66 -39.53
C ALA A 5 43.39 -41.40 -40.74
N SER A 6 42.99 -42.45 -41.47
CA SER A 6 42.06 -42.34 -42.60
C SER A 6 40.65 -41.88 -42.16
N TYR A 7 40.13 -42.44 -41.06
CA TYR A 7 38.83 -42.06 -40.49
C TYR A 7 38.81 -40.60 -40.02
N VAL A 8 39.84 -40.18 -39.27
CA VAL A 8 39.97 -38.78 -38.79
C VAL A 8 40.05 -37.81 -39.97
N CYS A 9 40.78 -38.16 -41.03
CA CYS A 9 40.86 -37.35 -42.26
C CYS A 9 39.50 -37.25 -42.99
N SER A 10 38.73 -38.35 -43.05
CA SER A 10 37.39 -38.37 -43.65
C SER A 10 36.36 -37.57 -42.83
N LEU A 11 36.41 -37.69 -41.50
CA LEU A 11 35.57 -36.93 -40.58
C LEU A 11 35.86 -35.43 -40.69
N GLN A 12 37.15 -35.04 -40.70
CA GLN A 12 37.58 -33.66 -40.84
C GLN A 12 37.09 -33.06 -42.17
N LYS A 13 37.25 -33.79 -43.29
CA LYS A 13 36.72 -33.36 -44.60
C LYS A 13 35.21 -33.20 -44.61
N THR A 14 34.49 -34.05 -43.89
CA THR A 14 33.02 -33.96 -43.80
C THR A 14 32.61 -32.75 -42.96
N ILE A 15 33.27 -32.52 -41.81
CA ILE A 15 33.09 -31.34 -40.97
C ILE A 15 33.38 -30.06 -41.78
N ASP A 16 34.48 -30.03 -42.52
CA ASP A 16 34.88 -28.86 -43.31
C ASP A 16 33.89 -28.58 -44.44
N ARG A 17 33.40 -29.61 -45.16
CA ARG A 17 32.31 -29.42 -46.15
C ARG A 17 31.05 -28.84 -45.51
N TYR A 18 30.64 -29.30 -44.33
CA TYR A 18 29.49 -28.74 -43.63
C TYR A 18 29.72 -27.29 -43.20
N LYS A 19 30.91 -26.94 -42.70
CA LYS A 19 31.28 -25.56 -42.34
C LYS A 19 31.34 -24.62 -43.54
N THR A 20 31.71 -25.12 -44.72
CA THR A 20 31.74 -24.33 -45.95
C THR A 20 30.33 -24.16 -46.51
N TYR A 21 29.54 -25.23 -46.59
CA TYR A 21 28.14 -25.19 -47.04
C TYR A 21 27.27 -24.26 -46.17
N THR A 22 27.42 -24.33 -44.84
CA THR A 22 26.69 -23.45 -43.91
C THR A 22 27.09 -21.98 -44.03
N ARG A 23 28.32 -21.68 -44.44
CA ARG A 23 28.82 -20.30 -44.67
C ARG A 23 28.39 -19.74 -46.02
N GLU A 24 28.28 -20.60 -47.03
CA GLU A 24 27.88 -20.27 -48.40
C GLU A 24 26.35 -20.17 -48.54
N ASN A 25 25.58 -20.99 -47.82
CA ASN A 25 24.14 -20.81 -47.68
C ASN A 25 23.84 -19.54 -46.84
N GLY A 26 23.51 -18.45 -47.52
CA GLY A 26 23.23 -17.13 -46.93
C GLY A 26 22.14 -17.08 -45.83
N SER A 27 21.36 -18.15 -45.67
CA SER A 27 20.39 -18.33 -44.57
C SER A 27 21.04 -18.22 -43.19
N ASN A 28 22.28 -18.67 -42.98
CA ASN A 28 22.95 -18.53 -41.68
C ASN A 28 23.39 -17.11 -41.38
N LYS A 29 23.68 -16.28 -42.39
CA LYS A 29 24.10 -14.88 -42.17
C LYS A 29 22.95 -14.04 -41.62
N ALA A 30 21.74 -14.22 -42.16
CA ALA A 30 20.53 -13.57 -41.63
C ALA A 30 20.25 -14.01 -40.19
N VAL A 31 20.29 -15.31 -39.90
CA VAL A 31 20.10 -15.84 -38.53
C VAL A 31 21.21 -15.38 -37.56
N GLN A 32 22.47 -15.30 -38.01
CA GLN A 32 23.57 -14.76 -37.20
C GLN A 32 23.38 -13.28 -36.90
N GLN A 33 22.98 -12.50 -37.92
CA GLN A 33 22.71 -11.08 -37.80
C GLN A 33 21.52 -10.82 -36.87
N ASP A 34 20.44 -11.58 -37.00
CA ASP A 34 19.28 -11.53 -36.10
C ASP A 34 19.67 -11.89 -34.66
N MET A 35 20.45 -12.96 -34.47
CA MET A 35 20.93 -13.33 -33.15
C MET A 35 21.86 -12.27 -32.56
N GLN A 36 22.68 -11.61 -33.37
CA GLN A 36 23.55 -10.51 -32.94
C GLN A 36 22.75 -9.26 -32.60
N GLN A 37 21.68 -8.97 -33.37
CA GLN A 37 20.73 -7.91 -33.09
C GLN A 37 20.00 -8.15 -31.76
N VAL A 38 19.46 -9.35 -31.55
CA VAL A 38 18.79 -9.72 -30.29
C VAL A 38 19.74 -9.59 -29.09
N LYS A 39 21.01 -9.98 -29.25
CA LYS A 39 22.03 -9.78 -28.20
C LYS A 39 22.28 -8.30 -27.92
N ALA A 40 22.41 -7.48 -28.96
CA ALA A 40 22.59 -6.04 -28.81
C ALA A 40 21.37 -5.38 -28.14
N ASP A 41 20.17 -5.79 -28.51
CA ASP A 41 18.92 -5.32 -27.92
C ASP A 41 18.80 -5.73 -26.45
N ALA A 42 19.16 -6.97 -26.11
CA ALA A 42 19.19 -7.46 -24.74
C ALA A 42 20.19 -6.68 -23.87
N LEU A 43 21.39 -6.40 -24.39
CA LEU A 43 22.39 -5.56 -23.71
C LEU A 43 21.88 -4.12 -23.52
N SER A 44 21.26 -3.54 -24.56
CA SER A 44 20.66 -2.21 -24.49
C SER A 44 19.56 -2.14 -23.43
N LEU A 45 18.71 -3.17 -23.35
CA LEU A 45 17.67 -3.26 -22.34
C LEU A 45 18.23 -3.41 -20.92
N ALA A 46 19.26 -4.24 -20.75
CA ALA A 46 19.94 -4.41 -19.46
C ALA A 46 20.54 -3.08 -18.97
N ASN A 47 21.23 -2.35 -19.84
CA ASN A 47 21.81 -1.04 -19.50
C ASN A 47 20.73 -0.01 -19.13
N LYS A 48 19.58 -0.01 -19.82
CA LYS A 48 18.44 0.87 -19.47
C LYS A 48 17.85 0.51 -18.11
N LEU A 49 17.73 -0.78 -17.81
CA LEU A 49 17.22 -1.26 -16.54
C LEU A 49 18.15 -0.83 -15.40
N GLU A 50 19.46 -1.04 -15.55
CA GLU A 50 20.46 -0.59 -14.58
C GLU A 50 20.41 0.93 -14.34
N ALA A 51 20.30 1.73 -15.42
CA ALA A 51 20.18 3.18 -15.30
C ALA A 51 18.90 3.60 -14.53
N LEU A 52 17.78 2.90 -14.75
CA LEU A 52 16.52 3.14 -14.03
C LEU A 52 16.64 2.75 -12.55
N GLU A 53 17.25 1.61 -12.25
CA GLU A 53 17.48 1.17 -10.87
C GLU A 53 18.41 2.12 -10.12
N ASN A 54 19.47 2.60 -10.77
CA ASN A 54 20.37 3.61 -10.21
C ASN A 54 19.63 4.91 -9.91
N SER A 55 18.79 5.36 -10.85
CA SER A 55 17.92 6.52 -10.63
C SER A 55 16.98 6.31 -9.44
N LYS A 56 16.34 5.13 -9.34
CA LYS A 56 15.47 4.77 -8.20
C LYS A 56 16.23 4.85 -6.88
N ARG A 57 17.42 4.25 -6.79
CA ARG A 57 18.28 4.29 -5.60
C ARG A 57 18.59 5.73 -5.19
N LYS A 58 18.95 6.60 -6.15
CA LYS A 58 19.15 8.03 -5.89
C LYS A 58 17.89 8.68 -5.30
N PHE A 59 16.70 8.45 -5.86
CA PHE A 59 15.44 8.95 -5.30
C PHE A 59 15.12 8.43 -3.90
N LEU A 60 15.64 7.26 -3.53
CA LEU A 60 15.51 6.67 -2.19
C LEU A 60 16.59 7.17 -1.22
N GLY A 61 17.51 8.02 -1.67
CA GLY A 61 18.61 8.56 -0.86
C GLY A 61 19.83 7.64 -0.75
N GLU A 62 19.93 6.63 -1.61
CA GLU A 62 21.02 5.65 -1.61
C GLU A 62 22.12 6.03 -2.62
N ASN A 63 23.38 5.70 -2.31
CA ASN A 63 24.55 5.87 -3.19
C ASN A 63 24.74 7.31 -3.73
N LEU A 64 24.39 8.31 -2.91
CA LEU A 64 24.48 9.72 -3.28
C LEU A 64 25.91 10.27 -3.28
N GLU A 65 26.87 9.55 -2.72
CA GLU A 65 28.28 9.92 -2.68
C GLU A 65 28.91 10.11 -4.07
N GLN A 66 28.33 9.51 -5.11
CA GLN A 66 28.77 9.59 -6.50
C GLN A 66 28.06 10.71 -7.28
N CYS A 67 27.08 11.39 -6.68
CA CYS A 67 26.31 12.45 -7.33
C CYS A 67 27.06 13.79 -7.28
N SER A 68 26.99 14.55 -8.37
CA SER A 68 27.44 15.94 -8.35
C SER A 68 26.48 16.83 -7.55
N VAL A 69 26.93 18.04 -7.19
CA VAL A 69 26.08 19.03 -6.49
C VAL A 69 24.87 19.42 -7.33
N GLU A 70 25.05 19.56 -8.65
CA GLU A 70 23.98 19.88 -9.59
C GLU A 70 22.96 18.74 -9.72
N GLU A 71 23.43 17.49 -9.77
CA GLU A 71 22.56 16.32 -9.77
C GLU A 71 21.73 16.23 -8.48
N LEU A 72 22.36 16.46 -7.34
CA LEU A 72 21.70 16.44 -6.04
C LEU A 72 20.66 17.55 -5.92
N HIS A 73 20.98 18.75 -6.39
CA HIS A 73 20.02 19.86 -6.44
C HIS A 73 18.82 19.55 -7.35
N SER A 74 19.07 18.99 -8.54
CA SER A 74 18.00 18.55 -9.46
C SER A 74 17.10 17.48 -8.82
N LEU A 75 17.70 16.54 -8.09
CA LEU A 75 16.98 15.50 -7.36
C LEU A 75 16.09 16.09 -6.27
N GLN A 76 16.64 17.02 -5.47
CA GLN A 76 15.90 17.72 -4.42
C GLN A 76 14.68 18.45 -5.00
N VAL A 77 14.86 19.25 -6.05
CA VAL A 77 13.76 20.00 -6.69
C VAL A 77 12.67 19.08 -7.21
N LYS A 78 13.03 17.94 -7.81
CA LYS A 78 12.06 16.93 -8.28
C LYS A 78 11.28 16.30 -7.12
N LEU A 79 11.96 15.97 -6.03
CA LEU A 79 11.33 15.43 -4.82
C LEU A 79 10.37 16.43 -4.18
N GLU A 80 10.80 17.68 -4.00
CA GLU A 80 9.96 18.74 -3.43
C GLU A 80 8.69 18.97 -4.26
N LYS A 81 8.84 19.09 -5.58
CA LYS A 81 7.70 19.27 -6.50
C LYS A 81 6.73 18.08 -6.44
N SER A 82 7.25 16.86 -6.49
CA SER A 82 6.41 15.66 -6.45
C SER A 82 5.69 15.52 -5.11
N LEU A 83 6.36 15.78 -3.98
CA LEU A 83 5.76 15.78 -2.65
C LEU A 83 4.66 16.84 -2.51
N HIS A 84 4.90 18.04 -3.04
CA HIS A 84 3.88 19.09 -3.05
C HIS A 84 2.61 18.63 -3.80
N ILE A 85 2.77 18.04 -4.99
CA ILE A 85 1.66 17.51 -5.78
C ILE A 85 0.93 16.38 -5.02
N ILE A 86 1.66 15.43 -4.44
CA ILE A 86 1.08 14.29 -3.70
C ILE A 86 0.28 14.79 -2.50
N ARG A 87 0.84 15.72 -1.71
CA ARG A 87 0.16 16.32 -0.56
C ARG A 87 -1.09 17.07 -1.01
N GLY A 88 -1.01 17.89 -2.07
CA GLY A 88 -2.16 18.60 -2.62
C GLY A 88 -3.30 17.66 -3.02
N LYS A 89 -2.99 16.57 -3.74
CA LYS A 89 -3.99 15.55 -4.12
C LYS A 89 -4.60 14.86 -2.89
N LYS A 90 -3.79 14.53 -1.89
CA LYS A 90 -4.26 13.91 -0.65
C LYS A 90 -5.21 14.83 0.13
N THR A 91 -4.85 16.10 0.24
CA THR A 91 -5.69 17.13 0.87
C THR A 91 -7.01 17.28 0.14
N GLN A 92 -6.99 17.44 -1.19
CA GLN A 92 -8.20 17.56 -1.99
C GLN A 92 -9.13 16.34 -1.82
N LEU A 93 -8.57 15.13 -1.80
CA LEU A 93 -9.35 13.90 -1.59
C LEU A 93 -10.01 13.87 -0.20
N PHE A 94 -9.29 14.31 0.84
CA PHE A 94 -9.86 14.37 2.19
C PHE A 94 -10.92 15.45 2.34
N GLU A 95 -10.73 16.62 1.73
CA GLU A 95 -11.74 17.67 1.71
C GLU A 95 -13.04 17.18 1.07
N GLN A 96 -12.95 16.45 -0.05
CA GLN A 96 -14.11 15.83 -0.68
C GLN A 96 -14.81 14.81 0.23
N GLN A 97 -14.05 13.97 0.93
CA GLN A 97 -14.61 13.01 1.88
C GLN A 97 -15.30 13.70 3.06
N ILE A 98 -14.67 14.73 3.62
CA ILE A 98 -15.24 15.55 4.71
C ILE A 98 -16.54 16.20 4.24
N ALA A 99 -16.57 16.79 3.05
CA ALA A 99 -17.77 17.42 2.49
C ALA A 99 -18.91 16.40 2.34
N LYS A 100 -18.61 15.21 1.81
CA LYS A 100 -19.59 14.11 1.68
C LYS A 100 -20.15 13.66 3.03
N LEU A 101 -19.29 13.54 4.05
CA LEU A 101 -19.71 13.14 5.39
C LEU A 101 -20.57 14.21 6.06
N LYS A 102 -20.20 15.50 5.94
CA LYS A 102 -21.01 16.62 6.46
C LYS A 102 -22.40 16.67 5.82
N GLU A 103 -22.49 16.41 4.52
CA GLU A 103 -23.78 16.37 3.84
C GLU A 103 -24.65 15.20 4.30
N LYS A 104 -24.03 14.03 4.51
CA LYS A 104 -24.71 12.86 5.09
C LYS A 104 -25.19 13.15 6.51
N GLU A 105 -24.35 13.74 7.35
CA GLU A 105 -24.72 14.16 8.71
C GLU A 105 -25.93 15.11 8.69
N ARG A 106 -25.89 16.15 7.85
CA ARG A 106 -26.99 17.10 7.70
C ARG A 106 -28.31 16.43 7.30
N THR A 107 -28.24 15.49 6.36
CA THR A 107 -29.40 14.73 5.89
C THR A 107 -29.98 13.87 7.02
N LEU A 108 -29.13 13.10 7.71
CA LEU A 108 -29.54 12.24 8.82
C LEU A 108 -30.11 13.02 10.01
N LEU A 109 -29.55 14.21 10.32
CA LEU A 109 -30.07 15.08 11.36
C LEU A 109 -31.48 15.59 11.00
N LYS A 110 -31.70 15.96 9.74
CA LYS A 110 -33.02 16.38 9.24
C LYS A 110 -34.03 15.24 9.35
N GLU A 111 -33.70 14.05 8.86
CA GLU A 111 -34.56 12.86 8.93
C GLU A 111 -34.87 12.46 10.38
N ASN A 112 -33.87 12.46 11.26
CA ASN A 112 -34.07 12.17 12.69
C ASN A 112 -35.02 13.17 13.35
N LYS A 113 -34.89 14.47 13.01
CA LYS A 113 -35.79 15.50 13.53
C LYS A 113 -37.23 15.23 13.08
N GLU A 114 -37.44 14.97 11.80
CA GLU A 114 -38.77 14.65 11.24
C GLU A 114 -39.38 13.40 11.87
N LEU A 115 -38.58 12.34 12.09
CA LEU A 115 -39.04 11.12 12.76
C LEU A 115 -39.43 11.37 14.21
N ARG A 116 -38.64 12.16 14.96
CA ARG A 116 -39.00 12.53 16.34
C ARG A 116 -40.28 13.34 16.40
N GLU A 117 -40.47 14.31 15.51
CA GLU A 117 -41.71 15.09 15.43
C GLU A 117 -42.93 14.19 15.13
N LYS A 118 -42.80 13.25 14.19
CA LYS A 118 -43.85 12.24 13.92
C LYS A 118 -44.12 11.36 15.13
N GLN A 119 -43.08 10.88 15.82
CA GLN A 119 -43.25 10.08 17.03
C GLN A 119 -44.00 10.84 18.12
N LEU A 120 -43.65 12.11 18.37
CA LEU A 120 -44.39 12.95 19.32
C LEU A 120 -45.85 13.13 18.90
N SER A 121 -46.13 13.34 17.62
CA SER A 121 -47.50 13.48 17.13
C SER A 121 -48.35 12.21 17.31
N LEU A 122 -47.71 11.03 17.27
CA LEU A 122 -48.35 9.73 17.52
C LEU A 122 -48.44 9.39 19.02
N GLN A 123 -47.61 10.00 19.87
CA GLN A 123 -47.58 9.85 21.33
C GLN A 123 -48.48 10.85 22.08
N GLN A 124 -49.43 11.50 21.40
CA GLN A 124 -50.39 12.38 22.07
C GLN A 124 -51.20 11.56 23.10
N PRO A 125 -51.18 11.90 24.41
CA PRO A 125 -51.87 11.11 25.42
C PRO A 125 -53.39 11.21 25.24
N LEU A 126 -54.06 10.05 25.16
CA LEU A 126 -55.42 9.91 25.67
C LEU A 126 -55.42 10.47 27.10
N ALA A 127 -56.16 11.55 27.33
CA ALA A 127 -56.25 12.21 28.61
C ALA A 127 -56.69 11.22 29.70
N ALA A 128 -55.92 11.13 30.79
CA ALA A 128 -56.35 10.54 32.05
C ALA A 128 -56.08 11.57 33.17
N PRO A 129 -57.06 11.79 34.09
CA PRO A 129 -57.05 12.94 34.98
C PRO A 129 -56.03 12.79 36.11
N ALA A 130 -55.49 13.93 36.53
CA ALA A 130 -54.57 14.10 37.63
C ALA A 130 -55.12 13.53 38.95
N LEU A 131 -54.33 12.74 39.68
CA LEU A 131 -54.35 12.73 41.15
C LEU A 131 -52.97 12.36 41.74
N ASN A 132 -52.59 13.16 42.75
CA ASN A 132 -51.55 12.98 43.76
C ASN A 132 -50.07 13.24 43.41
N CYS A 133 -49.71 14.53 43.41
CA CYS A 133 -48.38 14.96 43.87
C CYS A 133 -48.36 14.95 45.41
N ILE A 134 -47.53 14.09 46.01
CA ILE A 134 -47.16 14.20 47.42
C ILE A 134 -45.86 15.04 47.49
N PRO A 135 -45.78 16.12 48.29
CA PRO A 135 -44.55 16.90 48.42
C PRO A 135 -43.44 16.12 49.14
N PRO A 136 -42.15 16.28 48.77
CA PRO A 136 -41.06 15.57 49.43
C PRO A 136 -40.81 16.16 50.83
N GLN A 137 -40.88 15.29 51.85
CA GLN A 137 -40.43 15.60 53.21
C GLN A 137 -38.90 15.41 53.30
N PRO A 138 -38.13 16.36 53.87
CA PRO A 138 -36.69 16.20 54.08
C PRO A 138 -36.41 15.61 55.46
N ARG A 139 -35.34 14.77 55.54
CA ARG A 139 -34.61 14.21 56.72
C ARG A 139 -34.61 12.68 56.71
N ASP A 140 -33.53 11.91 56.83
CA ASP A 140 -32.15 12.14 57.27
C ASP A 140 -31.20 11.15 56.56
N ILE A 141 -29.94 11.52 56.36
CA ILE A 141 -28.84 10.62 55.96
C ILE A 141 -28.18 10.06 57.23
N PRO A 142 -28.13 8.74 57.39
CA PRO A 142 -26.98 8.06 58.00
C PRO A 142 -26.33 7.15 56.94
N GLY A 143 -25.13 7.46 56.44
CA GLY A 143 -23.86 6.99 57.00
C GLY A 143 -23.33 5.81 56.15
N PRO A 144 -22.03 5.76 55.78
CA PRO A 144 -21.54 4.90 54.70
C PRO A 144 -21.43 3.45 55.16
N SER A 145 -22.23 2.55 54.59
CA SER A 145 -21.90 1.13 54.60
C SER A 145 -20.80 0.90 53.57
N ASN A 146 -19.59 0.67 54.06
CA ASN A 146 -18.49 0.13 53.29
C ASN A 146 -18.88 -1.27 52.82
N ASP A 147 -19.41 -1.38 51.61
CA ASP A 147 -19.41 -2.63 50.86
C ASP A 147 -18.60 -2.35 49.59
N ASP A 148 -17.29 -2.46 49.76
CA ASP A 148 -16.28 -2.36 48.71
C ASP A 148 -16.40 -3.61 47.84
N THR A 149 -17.48 -3.65 47.05
CA THR A 149 -17.59 -4.58 45.94
C THR A 149 -16.91 -3.91 44.76
N ASP A 150 -15.63 -4.21 44.59
CA ASP A 150 -14.90 -3.98 43.35
C ASP A 150 -15.64 -4.70 42.22
N VAL A 151 -16.62 -4.04 41.62
CA VAL A 151 -17.16 -4.48 40.34
C VAL A 151 -16.09 -4.12 39.32
N VAL A 152 -15.24 -5.09 39.00
CA VAL A 152 -14.26 -4.99 37.92
C VAL A 152 -15.05 -4.80 36.62
N THR A 153 -15.35 -3.54 36.29
CA THR A 153 -15.75 -3.18 34.95
C THR A 153 -14.47 -3.17 34.14
N ASP A 154 -14.25 -4.22 33.34
CA ASP A 154 -13.24 -4.20 32.27
C ASP A 154 -13.67 -3.16 31.22
N LEU A 155 -13.53 -1.87 31.56
CA LEU A 155 -13.77 -0.76 30.66
C LEU A 155 -12.55 -0.63 29.75
N TYR A 156 -12.55 -1.43 28.70
CA TYR A 156 -11.55 -1.36 27.64
C TYR A 156 -11.77 -0.11 26.78
N ILE A 157 -11.10 0.99 27.11
CA ILE A 157 -11.02 2.19 26.27
C ILE A 157 -9.82 2.03 25.32
N GLY A 158 -9.94 1.11 24.36
CA GLY A 158 -8.87 0.82 23.39
C GLY A 158 -9.42 0.34 22.05
N LEU A 159 -8.67 0.59 20.97
CA LEU A 159 -8.94 0.00 19.65
C LEU A 159 -8.67 -1.51 19.71
N PRO A 160 -9.63 -2.39 19.34
CA PRO A 160 -9.42 -3.83 19.40
C PRO A 160 -8.38 -4.26 18.35
N GLY A 161 -7.33 -4.97 18.77
CA GLY A 161 -6.40 -5.66 17.87
C GLY A 161 -4.93 -5.28 17.94
N SER A 162 -4.32 -5.26 19.12
CA SER A 162 -2.86 -5.37 19.24
C SER A 162 -2.52 -6.41 20.30
N GLU A 163 -2.41 -7.66 19.88
CA GLU A 163 -1.88 -8.74 20.71
C GLU A 163 -0.41 -8.42 21.03
N ARG A 164 -0.12 -8.14 22.30
CA ARG A 164 1.25 -8.15 22.83
C ARG A 164 1.69 -9.60 22.99
N SER A 165 2.58 -10.06 22.13
CA SER A 165 3.34 -11.28 22.35
C SER A 165 4.21 -11.14 23.60
N SER A 166 3.82 -11.77 24.71
CA SER A 166 4.69 -11.98 25.85
C SER A 166 5.34 -13.36 25.77
N ASN A 167 6.52 -13.46 25.16
CA ASN A 167 7.41 -14.58 25.41
C ASN A 167 8.01 -14.40 26.80
N ARG A 168 7.62 -15.25 27.76
CA ARG A 168 8.41 -15.47 28.97
C ARG A 168 9.33 -16.65 28.71
N ASP A 169 10.58 -16.31 28.44
CA ASP A 169 11.72 -17.20 28.58
C ASP A 169 11.75 -17.69 30.05
N SER A 170 11.75 -19.00 30.26
CA SER A 170 11.97 -19.59 31.58
C SER A 170 13.27 -20.40 31.48
N GLY A 171 14.27 -19.93 32.23
CA GLY A 171 15.50 -20.68 32.48
C GLY A 171 15.30 -21.85 33.44
#